data_AF-A0A7S0FP38-F1
#
_entry.id   AF-A0A7S0FP38-F1
#
_cell.length_a   1.000
_cell.length_b   1.000
_cell.length_c   1.000
_cell.angle_alpha   90.00
_cell.angle_beta   90.00
_cell.angle_gamma   90.00
#
_symmetry.space_group_name_H-M   'P 1'
#
loop_
_entity.id
_entity.type
_entity.pdbx_description
1 polymer ?
#
loop_
_entity_poly.entity_id
_entity_poly.type
_entity_poly.pdbx_seq_one_letter_code
_entity_poly.pdbx_strand_id
1 'polypeptide(L)'
;NNQAAVVGGLAMTGPVITFAGLIMATAFFGLVLSNVPANCEVGFLIAVGVLVDTFVIRGLLVPSVLAWADWWNYWPRKMPEATRSLEDMEVWAASMDSIGGLQSCWCKCTRACV
;
A
#
# COMPACT_ATOMS: atom_id res chain seq x y z
N ASN A 1 -6.05 -21.50 -3.11
CA ASN A 1 -4.85 -20.74 -3.53
C ASN A 1 -5.06 -19.28 -3.16
N ASN A 2 -4.81 -18.93 -1.89
CA ASN A 2 -5.22 -17.64 -1.32
C ASN A 2 -4.31 -16.48 -1.75
N GLN A 3 -3.14 -16.81 -2.30
CA GLN A 3 -2.18 -15.89 -2.91
C GLN A 3 -2.81 -15.01 -3.99
N ALA A 4 -3.61 -15.57 -4.90
CA ALA A 4 -4.22 -14.81 -5.99
C ALA A 4 -5.25 -13.77 -5.50
N ALA A 5 -6.01 -14.10 -4.46
CA ALA A 5 -6.97 -13.19 -3.84
C ALA A 5 -6.26 -12.05 -3.09
N VAL A 6 -5.17 -12.37 -2.39
CA VAL A 6 -4.33 -11.38 -1.70
C VAL A 6 -3.67 -10.43 -2.70
N VAL A 7 -3.07 -10.96 -3.77
CA VAL A 7 -2.45 -10.15 -4.83
C VAL A 7 -3.47 -9.26 -5.54
N GLY A 8 -4.67 -9.77 -5.81
CA GLY A 8 -5.76 -8.96 -6.38
C GLY A 8 -6.20 -7.82 -5.45
N GLY A 9 -6.34 -8.08 -4.15
CA GLY A 9 -6.65 -7.05 -3.15
C GLY A 9 -5.55 -6.00 -2.98
N LEU A 10 -4.28 -6.42 -3.02
CA LEU A 10 -3.14 -5.51 -2.97
C LEU A 10 -3.04 -4.66 -4.24
N ALA A 11 -3.32 -5.22 -5.42
CA ALA A 11 -3.31 -4.48 -6.67
C ALA A 11 -4.35 -3.34 -6.67
N MET A 12 -5.54 -3.57 -6.10
CA MET A 12 -6.59 -2.57 -5.99
C MET A 12 -6.27 -1.45 -5.00
N THR A 13 -5.54 -1.74 -3.93
CA THR A 13 -5.30 -0.79 -2.82
C THR A 13 -3.95 -0.09 -2.90
N GLY A 14 -2.97 -0.67 -3.63
CA GLY A 14 -1.63 -0.12 -3.83
C GLY A 14 -1.62 1.36 -4.26
N PRO A 15 -2.39 1.75 -5.30
CA PRO A 15 -2.53 3.15 -5.70
C PRO A 15 -2.86 4.11 -4.55
N VAL A 16 -3.91 3.82 -3.78
CA VAL A 16 -4.39 4.67 -2.69
C VAL A 16 -3.33 4.82 -1.60
N ILE A 17 -2.64 3.73 -1.28
CA ILE A 17 -1.58 3.71 -0.25
C ILE A 17 -0.40 4.57 -0.70
N THR A 18 0.01 4.49 -1.96
CA THR A 18 1.11 5.30 -2.49
C THR A 18 0.81 6.80 -2.47
N PHE A 19 -0.42 7.20 -2.81
CA PHE A 19 -0.84 8.61 -2.73
C PHE A 19 -0.89 9.10 -1.28
N ALA A 20 -1.42 8.29 -0.36
CA ALA A 20 -1.42 8.63 1.06
C ALA A 20 0.00 8.82 1.60
N GLY A 21 0.94 7.93 1.25
CA GLY A 21 2.35 8.05 1.62
C GLY A 21 3.01 9.33 1.07
N LEU A 22 2.73 9.67 -0.19
CA LEU A 22 3.28 10.88 -0.82
C LEU A 22 2.79 12.17 -0.14
N ILE A 23 1.50 12.26 0.17
CA ILE A 23 0.91 13.42 0.86
C ILE A 23 1.50 13.55 2.27
N MET A 24 1.63 12.43 3.00
CA MET A 24 2.22 12.42 4.33
C MET A 24 3.70 12.84 4.30
N ALA A 25 4.49 12.31 3.36
CA ALA A 25 5.89 12.69 3.18
C ALA A 25 6.02 14.20 2.91
N THR A 26 5.15 14.75 2.06
CA THR A 26 5.13 16.18 1.75
C THR A 26 4.80 17.03 2.98
N ALA A 27 3.84 16.61 3.81
CA ALA A 27 3.47 17.32 5.03
C ALA A 27 4.61 17.35 6.06
N PHE A 28 5.29 16.22 6.31
CA PHE A 28 6.40 16.17 7.26
C PHE A 28 7.66 16.85 6.75
N PHE A 29 7.88 16.88 5.44
CA PHE A 29 8.97 17.67 4.84
C PHE A 29 8.85 19.16 5.20
N GLY A 30 7.62 19.67 5.31
CA GLY A 30 7.36 21.03 5.81
C GLY A 30 7.78 21.24 7.27
N LEU A 31 7.67 20.23 8.14
CA LEU A 31 8.12 20.30 9.54
C LEU A 31 9.66 20.29 9.66
N VAL A 32 10.35 19.56 8.78
CA VAL A 32 11.82 19.50 8.76
C VAL A 32 12.44 20.86 8.40
N LEU A 33 11.75 21.68 7.63
CA LEU A 33 12.18 23.06 7.29
C LEU A 33 12.01 24.06 8.45
N SER A 34 11.45 23.63 9.59
CA SER A 34 11.27 24.49 10.77
C SER A 34 12.62 24.81 11.45
N ASN A 35 12.79 26.05 11.89
CA ASN A 35 14.02 26.53 12.56
C ASN A 35 14.20 25.96 13.99
N VAL A 36 13.16 25.32 14.55
CA VAL A 36 13.20 24.74 15.90
C VAL A 36 13.83 23.34 15.82
N PRO A 37 14.99 23.09 16.48
CA PRO A 37 15.70 21.81 16.36
C PRO A 37 14.86 20.61 16.82
N ALA A 38 14.06 20.77 17.87
CA ALA A 38 13.15 19.72 18.35
C ALA A 38 12.12 19.28 17.29
N ASN A 39 11.62 20.20 16.46
CA ASN A 39 10.68 19.87 15.41
C ASN A 39 11.36 19.16 14.22
N CYS A 40 12.63 19.49 13.96
CA CYS A 40 13.41 18.86 12.90
C CYS A 40 13.69 17.38 13.21
N GLU A 41 14.08 17.07 14.45
CA GLU A 41 14.33 15.69 14.91
C GLU A 41 13.06 14.83 14.85
N VAL A 42 11.95 15.35 15.38
CA VAL A 42 10.65 14.64 15.38
C VAL A 42 10.10 14.50 13.95
N GLY A 43 10.19 15.55 13.13
CA GLY A 43 9.75 15.52 11.74
C GLY A 43 10.51 14.49 10.90
N PHE A 44 11.82 14.38 11.09
CA PHE A 44 12.64 13.38 10.44
C PHE A 44 12.27 11.95 10.86
N LEU A 45 12.11 11.71 12.17
CA LEU A 45 11.70 10.40 12.70
C LEU A 45 10.35 9.94 12.12
N ILE A 46 9.35 10.82 12.11
CA ILE A 46 8.01 10.48 11.61
C ILE A 46 8.03 10.28 10.10
N ALA A 47 8.73 11.12 9.33
CA ALA A 47 8.84 10.96 7.89
C ALA A 47 9.42 9.60 7.50
N VAL A 48 10.54 9.21 8.13
CA VAL A 48 11.17 7.89 7.90
C VAL A 48 10.25 6.76 8.36
N GLY A 49 9.59 6.89 9.52
CA GLY A 49 8.67 5.87 10.04
C GLY A 49 7.51 5.58 9.09
N VAL A 50 6.89 6.61 8.50
CA VAL A 50 5.78 6.45 7.55
C VAL A 50 6.25 5.84 6.23
N LEU A 51 7.43 6.24 5.74
CA LEU A 51 8.07 5.59 4.58
C LEU A 51 8.28 4.09 4.85
N VAL A 52 8.85 3.73 6.00
CA VAL A 52 9.07 2.31 6.35
C VAL A 52 7.74 1.55 6.49
N ASP A 53 6.71 2.10 7.14
CA ASP A 53 5.41 1.41 7.28
C ASP A 53 4.72 1.15 5.93
N THR A 54 4.67 2.18 5.08
CA THR A 54 4.00 2.09 3.78
C THR A 54 4.67 1.10 2.83
N PHE A 55 6.00 0.96 2.90
CA PHE A 55 6.74 0.03 2.04
C PHE A 55 7.01 -1.33 2.67
N VAL A 56 7.49 -1.40 3.91
CA VAL A 56 7.94 -2.64 4.55
C VAL A 56 6.76 -3.40 5.14
N ILE A 57 5.94 -2.73 5.95
CA ILE A 57 4.85 -3.39 6.67
C ILE A 57 3.75 -3.80 5.68
N ARG A 58 3.30 -2.86 4.83
CA ARG A 58 2.27 -3.16 3.82
C ARG A 58 2.76 -4.00 2.65
N GLY A 59 4.01 -3.83 2.21
CA GLY A 59 4.55 -4.53 1.05
C GLY A 59 4.95 -5.98 1.33
N LEU A 60 5.42 -6.30 2.54
CA LEU A 60 5.98 -7.62 2.86
C LEU A 60 5.28 -8.27 4.05
N LEU A 61 5.08 -7.52 5.13
CA LEU A 61 4.62 -8.08 6.39
C LEU A 61 3.14 -8.48 6.31
N VAL A 62 2.27 -7.63 5.75
CA VAL A 62 0.85 -7.92 5.53
C VAL A 62 0.63 -9.13 4.61
N PRO A 63 1.19 -9.22 3.38
CA PRO A 63 0.97 -10.38 2.52
C PRO A 63 1.57 -11.67 3.10
N SER A 64 2.70 -11.59 3.82
CA SER A 64 3.29 -12.77 4.48
C SER A 64 2.37 -13.34 5.56
N VAL A 65 1.75 -12.49 6.38
CA VAL A 65 0.82 -12.90 7.42
C VAL A 65 -0.46 -13.46 6.82
N LEU A 66 -0.99 -12.82 5.77
CA LEU A 66 -2.18 -13.31 5.06
C LEU A 66 -1.93 -14.63 4.34
N ALA A 67 -0.74 -14.85 3.81
CA ALA A 67 -0.33 -16.11 3.19
C ALA A 67 -0.19 -17.25 4.22
N TRP A 68 0.23 -16.93 5.45
CA TRP A 68 0.44 -17.93 6.50
C TRP A 68 -0.84 -18.23 7.30
N ALA A 69 -1.72 -17.25 7.48
CA ALA A 69 -2.94 -17.36 8.27
C ALA A 69 -4.18 -17.75 7.44
N ASP A 70 -4.09 -18.86 6.71
CA ASP A 70 -5.12 -19.34 5.76
C ASP A 70 -6.52 -19.52 6.40
N TRP A 71 -6.57 -20.10 7.61
CA TRP A 71 -7.82 -20.45 8.30
C TRP A 71 -8.42 -19.32 9.15
N TRP A 72 -7.57 -18.45 9.73
CA TRP A 72 -8.04 -17.36 10.59
C TRP A 72 -8.58 -16.16 9.82
N ASN A 73 -8.13 -15.94 8.58
CA ASN A 73 -8.53 -14.78 7.78
C ASN A 73 -10.04 -14.75 7.43
N TYR A 74 -10.69 -15.92 7.40
CA TYR A 74 -12.10 -16.04 7.00
C TYR A 74 -13.06 -16.27 8.19
N TRP A 75 -12.59 -16.19 9.43
CA TRP A 75 -13.47 -16.32 10.59
C TRP A 75 -14.10 -14.95 10.92
N PRO A 76 -15.44 -14.76 10.99
CA PRO A 76 -16.56 -15.73 11.08
C PRO A 76 -17.40 -15.96 9.80
N ARG A 77 -16.97 -15.54 8.59
CA ARG A 77 -17.72 -15.73 7.33
C ARG A 77 -16.96 -16.59 6.31
N LYS A 78 -17.59 -17.68 5.84
CA LYS A 78 -17.06 -18.50 4.73
C LYS A 78 -16.85 -17.63 3.47
N MET A 79 -15.80 -17.94 2.71
CA MET A 79 -15.37 -17.21 1.51
C MET A 79 -16.56 -16.94 0.56
N PRO A 80 -16.90 -15.67 0.27
CA PRO A 80 -17.96 -15.34 -0.67
C PRO A 80 -17.53 -15.62 -2.11
N GLU A 81 -18.49 -16.03 -2.95
CA GLU A 81 -18.30 -16.21 -4.40
C GLU A 81 -17.81 -14.90 -5.03
N ALA A 82 -16.80 -14.97 -5.92
CA ALA A 82 -16.15 -13.78 -6.50
C ALA A 82 -17.14 -12.97 -7.35
N THR A 83 -17.79 -11.97 -6.75
CA THR A 83 -18.91 -11.23 -7.38
C THR A 83 -18.47 -9.95 -8.11
N ARG A 84 -17.19 -9.58 -8.10
CA ARG A 84 -16.73 -8.36 -8.79
C ARG A 84 -16.37 -8.65 -10.25
N SER A 85 -17.18 -8.11 -11.15
CA SER A 85 -16.93 -8.00 -12.59
C SER A 85 -15.60 -7.29 -12.86
N LEU A 86 -14.81 -7.86 -13.76
CA LEU A 86 -13.51 -7.31 -14.20
C LEU A 86 -13.66 -5.89 -14.79
N GLU A 87 -14.84 -5.57 -15.34
CA GLU A 87 -15.21 -4.26 -15.91
C GLU A 87 -15.03 -3.08 -14.94
N ASP A 88 -15.36 -3.24 -13.65
CA ASP A 88 -15.21 -2.15 -12.67
C ASP A 88 -13.75 -1.87 -12.32
N MET A 89 -12.88 -2.88 -12.47
CA MET A 89 -11.45 -2.76 -12.19
C MET A 89 -10.69 -2.08 -13.33
N GLU A 90 -11.12 -2.28 -14.58
CA GLU A 90 -10.54 -1.59 -15.75
C GLU A 90 -10.79 -0.08 -15.71
N VAL A 91 -11.99 0.36 -15.29
CA VAL A 91 -12.34 1.79 -15.17
C VAL A 91 -11.52 2.50 -14.09
N TRP A 92 -11.36 1.87 -12.93
CA TRP A 92 -10.53 2.42 -11.84
C TRP A 92 -9.04 2.47 -12.20
N ALA A 93 -8.50 1.39 -12.80
CA ALA A 93 -7.10 1.32 -13.23
C ALA A 93 -6.77 2.39 -14.30
N ALA A 94 -7.66 2.60 -15.27
CA ALA A 94 -7.51 3.63 -16.31
C ALA A 94 -7.47 5.05 -15.74
N SER A 95 -8.22 5.32 -14.65
CA SER A 95 -8.22 6.65 -14.01
C SER A 95 -6.93 6.95 -13.23
N MET A 96 -6.29 5.93 -12.66
CA MET A 96 -5.09 6.07 -11.81
C MET A 96 -3.80 6.20 -12.61
N ASP A 97 -3.71 5.58 -13.78
CA ASP A 97 -2.56 5.69 -14.69
C ASP A 97 -2.34 7.13 -15.18
N SER A 98 -3.43 7.92 -15.25
CA SER A 98 -3.38 9.36 -15.56
C SER A 98 -2.80 10.21 -14.42
N ILE A 99 -2.66 9.68 -13.19
CA ILE A 99 -2.27 10.43 -11.98
C ILE A 99 -0.81 10.11 -11.57
N GLY A 100 -0.18 9.04 -12.04
CA GLY A 100 1.25 8.84 -11.76
C GLY A 100 1.89 7.55 -12.28
N GLY A 101 2.84 7.68 -13.21
CA GLY A 101 3.63 6.57 -13.77
C GLY A 101 4.51 5.78 -12.78
N LEU A 102 4.58 6.18 -11.49
CA LEU A 102 5.28 5.42 -10.44
C LEU A 102 4.64 4.06 -10.12
N GLN A 103 3.36 3.87 -10.44
CA GLN A 103 2.63 2.61 -10.18
C GLN A 103 3.22 1.41 -10.93
N SER A 104 3.74 1.66 -12.14
CA SER A 104 4.38 0.62 -12.98
C SER A 104 5.68 0.08 -12.40
N CYS A 105 6.46 0.92 -11.69
CA CYS A 105 7.66 0.49 -10.97
C CYS A 105 7.32 -0.26 -9.68
N TRP A 106 6.31 0.21 -8.95
CA TRP A 106 5.91 -0.42 -7.70
C TRP A 106 5.31 -1.81 -7.93
N CYS A 107 4.42 -1.96 -8.91
CA CYS A 107 3.83 -3.25 -9.27
C CYS A 107 4.88 -4.27 -9.74
N LYS A 108 5.97 -3.82 -10.39
CA LYS A 108 7.13 -4.65 -10.73
C LYS A 108 7.95 -5.06 -9.51
N CYS A 109 8.21 -4.17 -8.56
CA CYS A 109 8.91 -4.53 -7.31
C CYS A 109 8.11 -5.50 -6.44
N THR A 110 6.79 -5.31 -6.32
CA THR A 110 5.93 -6.21 -5.52
C THR A 110 5.87 -7.62 -6.12
N ARG A 111 5.84 -7.73 -7.46
CA ARG A 111 5.92 -9.03 -8.17
C ARG A 111 7.34 -9.64 -8.17
N ALA A 112 8.38 -8.85 -7.88
CA ALA A 112 9.75 -9.34 -7.79
C ALA A 112 10.12 -9.84 -6.37
N CYS A 113 9.39 -9.39 -5.34
CA CYS A 113 9.61 -9.81 -3.94
C CYS A 113 8.67 -10.93 -3.45
N VAL A 114 7.60 -11.25 -4.19
CA VAL A 114 6.68 -12.38 -3.95
C VAL A 114 6.86 -13.42 -5.04
#